data_AF-A0A4Y9KY07-F1
#
_entry.id   AF-A0A4Y9KY07-F1
#
_cell.length_a   1.000
_cell.length_b   1.000
_cell.length_c   1.000
_cell.angle_alpha   90.00
_cell.angle_beta   90.00
_cell.angle_gamma   90.00
#
_symmetry.space_group_name_H-M   'P 1'
#
loop_
_entity.id
_entity.type
_entity.pdbx_description
1 polymer ?
#
loop_
_entity_poly.entity_id
_entity_poly.type
_entity_poly.pdbx_seq_one_letter_code
_entity_poly.pdbx_strand_id
1 'polypeptide(L)'
;NATSKRLDAIPGVGPALATALVASVADAKAFRSGRDFSAWVGLVPKQNSSGGKDRLGSISKQGDRYLRSLFTAGALAVIRYAKIHGARHRPWLTALLARRPTKVAAIALANKLARMAWAMMARNERYREPAALTA
;
A
#
# COMPACT_ATOMS: atom_id res chain seq x y z
N ASN A 1 9.61 11.19 -16.73
CA ASN A 1 9.75 9.87 -16.07
C ASN A 1 8.54 8.99 -16.38
N ALA A 2 8.69 7.93 -17.19
CA ALA A 2 7.58 7.07 -17.64
C ALA A 2 7.05 6.12 -16.54
N THR A 3 7.91 5.69 -15.61
CA THR A 3 7.51 4.85 -14.47
C THR A 3 6.64 5.63 -13.49
N SER A 4 6.98 6.88 -13.21
CA SER A 4 6.17 7.77 -12.35
C SER A 4 4.74 7.94 -12.92
N LYS A 5 4.59 8.20 -14.23
CA LYS A 5 3.27 8.29 -14.88
C LYS A 5 2.43 7.01 -14.78
N ARG A 6 3.07 5.84 -14.77
CA ARG A 6 2.36 4.55 -14.60
C ARG A 6 1.90 4.35 -13.16
N LEU A 7 2.75 4.70 -12.20
CA LEU A 7 2.43 4.58 -10.78
C LEU A 7 1.29 5.52 -10.36
N ASP A 8 1.21 6.70 -10.95
CA ASP A 8 0.14 7.68 -10.73
C ASP A 8 -1.27 7.16 -11.12
N ALA A 9 -1.34 6.09 -11.93
CA ALA A 9 -2.61 5.44 -12.25
C ALA A 9 -3.18 4.61 -11.08
N ILE A 10 -2.38 4.31 -10.04
CA ILE A 10 -2.85 3.58 -8.87
C ILE A 10 -3.69 4.54 -8.00
N PRO A 11 -4.94 4.19 -7.65
CA PRO A 11 -5.74 5.01 -6.74
C PRO A 11 -5.03 5.20 -5.39
N GLY A 12 -4.76 6.46 -5.04
CA GLY A 12 -4.02 6.83 -3.82
C GLY A 12 -2.51 6.97 -4.02
N VAL A 13 -1.98 6.75 -5.22
CA VAL A 13 -0.64 7.18 -5.61
C VAL A 13 -0.76 8.41 -6.47
N GLY A 14 -0.30 9.55 -5.95
CA GLY A 14 -0.24 10.81 -6.71
C GLY A 14 1.19 11.11 -7.19
N PRO A 15 1.40 12.25 -7.88
CA PRO A 15 2.69 12.60 -8.49
C PRO A 15 3.86 12.66 -7.50
N ALA A 16 3.60 13.12 -6.26
CA ALA A 16 4.59 13.16 -5.19
C ALA A 16 5.05 11.76 -4.79
N LEU A 17 4.12 10.83 -4.56
CA LEU A 17 4.46 9.44 -4.22
C LEU A 17 5.08 8.71 -5.41
N ALA A 18 4.56 8.90 -6.61
CA ALA A 18 5.10 8.29 -7.81
C ALA A 18 6.55 8.72 -8.08
N THR A 19 6.85 10.02 -7.91
CA THR A 19 8.21 10.56 -8.10
C THR A 19 9.14 10.13 -6.97
N ALA A 20 8.68 10.16 -5.73
CA ALA A 20 9.44 9.67 -4.58
C ALA A 20 9.81 8.19 -4.75
N LEU A 21 8.87 7.35 -5.21
CA LEU A 21 9.14 5.94 -5.47
C LEU A 21 10.24 5.73 -6.50
N VAL A 22 10.20 6.44 -7.63
CA VAL A 22 11.24 6.27 -8.66
C VAL A 22 12.58 6.88 -8.23
N ALA A 23 12.57 7.90 -7.37
CA ALA A 23 13.80 8.46 -6.81
C ALA A 23 14.44 7.54 -5.76
N SER A 24 13.63 6.87 -4.93
CA SER A 24 14.11 6.03 -3.83
C SER A 24 14.40 4.58 -4.25
N VAL A 25 13.76 4.09 -5.31
CA VAL A 25 13.88 2.69 -5.77
C VAL A 25 14.61 2.66 -7.11
N ALA A 26 15.92 2.42 -7.07
CA ALA A 26 16.73 2.30 -8.28
C ALA A 26 16.40 1.03 -9.08
N ASP A 27 16.27 -0.11 -8.41
CA ASP A 27 15.83 -1.37 -9.00
C ASP A 27 14.77 -2.04 -8.11
N ALA A 28 13.55 -2.18 -8.63
CA ALA A 28 12.46 -2.83 -7.92
C ALA A 28 12.64 -4.36 -7.81
N LYS A 29 13.46 -4.97 -8.68
CA LYS A 29 13.77 -6.41 -8.64
C LYS A 29 14.73 -6.79 -7.52
N ALA A 30 15.37 -5.81 -6.87
CA ALA A 30 16.16 -6.04 -5.65
C ALA A 30 15.33 -6.61 -4.49
N PHE A 31 14.01 -6.38 -4.49
CA PHE A 31 13.10 -7.00 -3.54
C PHE A 31 12.58 -8.34 -4.10
N ARG A 32 12.63 -9.41 -3.31
CA ARG A 32 12.14 -10.74 -3.74
C ARG A 32 10.62 -10.75 -3.90
N SER A 33 9.93 -9.92 -3.13
CA SER A 33 8.47 -9.83 -3.15
C SER A 33 7.97 -8.44 -2.77
N GLY A 34 6.71 -8.15 -3.12
CA GLY A 34 6.05 -6.93 -2.66
C GLY A 34 5.88 -6.87 -1.13
N ARG A 35 5.90 -8.02 -0.43
CA ARG A 35 5.89 -8.02 1.04
C ARG A 35 7.19 -7.44 1.59
N ASP A 36 8.33 -7.79 0.98
CA ASP A 36 9.65 -7.28 1.34
C ASP A 36 9.72 -5.78 1.08
N PHE A 37 9.19 -5.33 -0.07
CA PHE A 37 9.07 -3.90 -0.38
C PHE A 37 8.21 -3.16 0.66
N SER A 38 7.04 -3.69 1.00
CA SER A 38 6.18 -3.10 2.04
C SER A 38 6.84 -3.08 3.42
N ALA A 39 7.69 -4.07 3.72
CA ALA A 39 8.46 -4.12 4.96
C ALA A 39 9.55 -3.05 4.97
N TRP A 40 10.26 -2.88 3.86
CA TRP A 40 11.27 -1.84 3.67
C TRP A 40 10.71 -0.41 3.79
N VAL A 41 9.49 -0.17 3.31
CA VAL A 41 8.76 1.09 3.54
C VAL A 41 8.32 1.26 5.00
N GLY A 42 8.19 0.17 5.77
CA GLY A 42 7.76 0.19 7.17
C GLY A 42 6.23 0.13 7.37
N LEU A 43 5.51 -0.48 6.43
CA LEU A 43 4.04 -0.66 6.44
C LEU A 43 3.59 -2.03 6.99
N VAL A 44 4.51 -2.83 7.53
CA VAL A 44 4.25 -4.16 8.11
C VAL A 44 4.15 -4.09 9.63
N PRO A 45 3.32 -4.93 10.27
CA PRO A 45 3.27 -5.03 11.72
C PRO A 45 4.61 -5.51 12.30
N LYS A 46 4.96 -5.03 13.49
CA LYS A 46 6.06 -5.58 14.28
C LYS A 46 5.67 -6.97 14.77
N GLN A 47 6.54 -7.95 14.57
CA GLN A 47 6.39 -9.29 15.10
C GLN A 47 7.23 -9.44 16.37
N ASN A 48 6.58 -9.75 17.49
CA ASN A 48 7.23 -10.04 18.77
C ASN A 48 6.74 -11.41 19.24
N SER A 49 7.36 -12.48 18.75
CA SER A 49 6.99 -13.84 19.10
C SER A 49 7.93 -14.39 20.18
N SER A 50 7.37 -15.01 21.21
CA SER A 50 8.13 -15.74 22.24
C SER A 50 7.41 -17.02 22.63
N GLY A 51 8.16 -18.07 22.97
CA GLY A 51 7.61 -19.36 23.43
C GLY A 51 6.57 -19.98 22.49
N GLY A 52 6.76 -19.87 21.16
CA GLY A 52 5.85 -20.42 20.15
C GLY A 52 4.54 -19.64 19.95
N LYS A 53 4.36 -18.48 20.60
CA LYS A 53 3.17 -17.63 20.40
C LYS A 53 3.51 -16.46 19.48
N ASP A 54 2.85 -16.41 18.34
CA ASP A 54 2.95 -15.27 17.43
C ASP A 54 2.11 -14.08 17.92
N ARG A 55 2.75 -12.91 18.05
CA ARG A 55 2.05 -11.66 18.36
C ARG A 55 2.44 -10.57 17.36
N LEU A 56 1.44 -10.09 16.63
CA LEU A 56 1.56 -8.94 15.74
C LEU A 56 1.12 -7.67 16.48
N GLY A 57 2.00 -6.67 16.50
CA GLY A 57 1.78 -5.39 17.14
C GLY A 57 1.40 -4.27 16.17
N SER A 58 1.73 -3.04 16.56
CA SER A 58 1.67 -1.87 15.69
C SER A 58 2.63 -2.01 14.50
N ILE A 59 2.49 -1.15 13.48
CA ILE A 59 3.47 -1.11 12.38
C ILE A 59 4.88 -0.90 12.92
N SER A 60 5.87 -1.56 12.30
CA SER A 60 7.26 -1.48 12.73
C SER A 60 7.76 -0.03 12.75
N LYS A 61 7.30 0.78 11.79
CA LYS A 61 7.84 2.11 11.45
C LYS A 61 9.33 2.10 11.12
N GLN A 62 9.94 0.92 11.03
CA GLN A 62 11.30 0.68 10.58
C GLN A 62 11.26 0.69 9.06
N GLY A 63 11.78 1.75 8.45
CA GLY A 63 11.67 2.01 7.02
C GLY A 63 11.64 3.51 6.71
N ASP A 64 11.42 3.84 5.45
CA ASP A 64 11.40 5.23 5.00
C ASP A 64 10.17 5.99 5.55
N ARG A 65 10.41 6.97 6.42
CA ARG A 65 9.36 7.80 7.04
C ARG A 65 8.58 8.61 6.01
N TYR A 66 9.24 9.12 4.98
CA TYR A 66 8.64 9.95 3.95
C TYR A 66 7.71 9.11 3.05
N LEU A 67 8.22 8.01 2.48
CA LEU A 67 7.41 7.09 1.68
C LEU A 67 6.22 6.54 2.47
N ARG A 68 6.43 6.13 3.72
CA ARG A 68 5.35 5.66 4.59
C ARG A 68 4.26 6.72 4.80
N SER A 69 4.65 7.97 4.97
CA SER A 69 3.71 9.08 5.15
C SER A 69 2.91 9.34 3.88
N LEU A 70 3.56 9.32 2.72
CA LEU A 70 2.91 9.47 1.42
C LEU A 70 1.92 8.33 1.12
N PHE A 71 2.31 7.07 1.36
CA PHE A 71 1.39 5.93 1.21
C PHE A 71 0.19 6.03 2.16
N THR A 72 0.41 6.48 3.40
CA THR A 72 -0.67 6.63 4.38
C THR A 72 -1.63 7.75 3.99
N ALA A 73 -1.11 8.89 3.52
CA ALA A 73 -1.91 10.01 3.03
C ALA A 73 -2.73 9.61 1.78
N GLY A 74 -2.09 8.91 0.84
CA GLY A 74 -2.74 8.35 -0.34
C GLY A 74 -3.89 7.39 0.00
N ALA A 75 -3.67 6.47 0.93
CA ALA A 75 -4.70 5.55 1.41
C ALA A 75 -5.87 6.29 2.09
N LEU A 76 -5.59 7.33 2.89
CA LEU A 76 -6.63 8.15 3.50
C LEU A 76 -7.46 8.92 2.45
N ALA A 77 -6.83 9.43 1.39
CA ALA A 77 -7.54 10.08 0.30
C ALA A 77 -8.51 9.11 -0.40
N VAL A 78 -8.07 7.87 -0.67
CA VAL A 78 -8.94 6.81 -1.24
C VAL A 78 -10.10 6.48 -0.30
N ILE A 79 -9.86 6.37 1.00
CA ILE A 79 -10.93 6.11 1.99
C ILE A 79 -11.90 7.28 2.05
N ARG A 80 -11.41 8.52 2.06
CA ARG A 80 -12.26 9.72 2.07
C ARG A 80 -13.17 9.76 0.83
N TYR A 81 -12.60 9.51 -0.35
CA TYR A 81 -13.36 9.41 -1.59
C TYR A 81 -14.43 8.32 -1.51
N ALA A 82 -14.06 7.12 -1.04
CA ALA A 82 -14.97 6.00 -0.85
C ALA A 82 -16.12 6.28 0.12
N LYS A 83 -15.90 7.09 1.17
CA LYS A 83 -16.95 7.49 2.11
C LYS A 83 -17.94 8.50 1.52
N ILE A 84 -17.47 9.37 0.61
CA ILE A 84 -18.30 10.42 0.00
C ILE A 84 -19.09 9.86 -1.19
N HIS A 85 -18.43 9.11 -2.07
CA HIS A 85 -19.00 8.65 -3.35
C HIS A 85 -19.42 7.18 -3.34
N GLY A 86 -19.21 6.48 -2.22
CA GLY A 86 -19.41 5.05 -2.12
C GLY A 86 -18.21 4.23 -2.60
N ALA A 87 -18.16 2.97 -2.14
CA ALA A 87 -17.06 2.04 -2.39
C ALA A 87 -17.50 0.79 -3.17
N ARG A 88 -18.51 0.93 -4.05
CA ARG A 88 -19.09 -0.20 -4.80
C ARG A 88 -18.05 -0.97 -5.61
N HIS A 89 -17.04 -0.29 -6.15
CA HIS A 89 -15.95 -0.91 -6.91
C HIS A 89 -14.83 -1.51 -6.03
N ARG A 90 -14.92 -1.39 -4.69
CA ARG A 90 -13.87 -1.84 -3.75
C ARG A 90 -14.46 -2.62 -2.57
N PRO A 91 -15.07 -3.79 -2.80
CA PRO A 91 -15.74 -4.57 -1.76
C PRO A 91 -14.84 -4.91 -0.57
N TRP A 92 -13.55 -5.19 -0.83
CA TRP A 92 -12.56 -5.42 0.22
C TRP A 92 -12.39 -4.22 1.16
N LEU A 93 -12.37 -2.99 0.62
CA LEU A 93 -12.22 -1.78 1.42
C LEU A 93 -13.48 -1.51 2.24
N THR A 94 -14.65 -1.71 1.64
CA THR A 94 -15.96 -1.60 2.30
C THR A 94 -16.05 -2.55 3.50
N ALA A 95 -15.76 -3.83 3.28
CA ALA A 95 -15.77 -4.84 4.34
C ALA A 95 -14.74 -4.55 5.44
N LEU A 96 -13.59 -3.98 5.08
CA LEU A 96 -12.56 -3.59 6.04
C LEU A 96 -13.00 -2.39 6.90
N LEU A 97 -13.60 -1.38 6.29
CA LEU A 97 -14.10 -0.19 7.00
C LEU A 97 -15.28 -0.52 7.92
N ALA A 98 -16.08 -1.54 7.59
CA ALA A 98 -17.16 -2.01 8.45
C ALA A 98 -16.67 -2.64 9.77
N ARG A 99 -15.46 -3.26 9.76
CA ARG A 99 -14.95 -4.05 10.90
C ARG A 99 -13.75 -3.45 11.62
N ARG A 100 -13.10 -2.41 11.07
CA ARG A 100 -11.88 -1.80 11.63
C ARG A 100 -11.94 -0.27 11.66
N PRO A 101 -11.29 0.38 12.64
CA PRO A 101 -11.14 1.82 12.66
C PRO A 101 -10.47 2.35 11.38
N THR A 102 -10.86 3.56 10.96
CA THR A 102 -10.39 4.17 9.70
C THR A 102 -8.86 4.22 9.59
N LYS A 103 -8.14 4.55 10.67
CA LYS A 103 -6.67 4.58 10.65
C LYS A 103 -6.04 3.21 10.42
N VAL A 104 -6.64 2.15 10.98
CA VAL A 104 -6.18 0.77 10.75
C VAL A 104 -6.44 0.34 9.31
N ALA A 105 -7.62 0.67 8.79
CA ALA A 105 -7.95 0.41 7.39
C ALA A 105 -7.02 1.16 6.42
N ALA A 106 -6.63 2.41 6.76
CA ALA A 106 -5.70 3.20 5.97
C ALA A 106 -4.31 2.54 5.88
N ILE A 107 -3.78 2.02 7.00
CA ILE A 107 -2.50 1.30 6.98
C ILE A 107 -2.58 0.01 6.16
N ALA A 108 -3.65 -0.76 6.30
CA ALA A 108 -3.84 -1.97 5.51
C ALA A 108 -3.96 -1.66 4.00
N LEU A 109 -4.68 -0.58 3.65
CA LEU A 109 -4.78 -0.12 2.27
C LEU A 109 -3.40 0.38 1.77
N ALA A 110 -2.68 1.17 2.55
CA ALA A 110 -1.33 1.62 2.22
C ALA A 110 -0.37 0.45 1.93
N ASN A 111 -0.40 -0.61 2.75
CA ASN A 111 0.36 -1.84 2.51
C ASN A 111 -0.06 -2.51 1.18
N LYS A 112 -1.37 -2.61 0.91
CA LYS A 112 -1.87 -3.11 -0.38
C LYS A 112 -1.37 -2.27 -1.56
N LEU A 113 -1.43 -0.93 -1.46
CA LEU A 113 -0.95 0.01 -2.48
C LEU A 113 0.56 -0.15 -2.71
N ALA A 114 1.37 -0.27 -1.66
CA ALA A 114 2.81 -0.47 -1.76
C ALA A 114 3.16 -1.76 -2.52
N ARG A 115 2.43 -2.85 -2.24
CA ARG A 115 2.62 -4.13 -2.94
C ARG A 115 2.26 -4.06 -4.42
N MET A 116 1.20 -3.30 -4.76
CA MET A 116 0.81 -3.07 -6.16
C MET A 116 1.82 -2.18 -6.89
N ALA A 117 2.28 -1.10 -6.24
CA ALA A 117 3.30 -0.21 -6.78
C ALA A 117 4.60 -0.98 -7.09
N TRP A 118 5.04 -1.83 -6.16
CA TRP A 118 6.18 -2.72 -6.40
C TRP A 118 5.97 -3.64 -7.60
N ALA A 119 4.82 -4.32 -7.70
CA ALA A 119 4.55 -5.24 -8.80
C ALA A 119 4.59 -4.53 -10.17
N MET A 120 4.06 -3.30 -10.24
CA MET A 120 4.11 -2.48 -11.44
C MET A 120 5.53 -2.06 -11.81
N MET A 121 6.37 -1.68 -10.82
CA MET A 121 7.77 -1.34 -11.08
C MET A 121 8.57 -2.56 -11.51
N ALA A 122 8.42 -3.70 -10.82
CA ALA A 122 9.19 -4.92 -11.08
C ALA A 122 8.87 -5.59 -12.43
N ARG A 123 7.59 -5.52 -12.85
CA ARG A 123 7.11 -6.14 -14.11
C ARG A 123 6.97 -5.17 -15.27
N ASN A 124 7.20 -3.88 -15.04
CA ASN A 124 7.01 -2.83 -16.04
C ASN A 124 5.56 -2.78 -16.60
N GLU A 125 4.57 -3.17 -15.79
CA GLU A 125 3.17 -3.30 -16.18
C GLU A 125 2.35 -2.03 -15.85
N ARG A 126 1.18 -1.88 -16.51
CA ARG A 126 0.20 -0.83 -16.20
C ARG A 126 -0.71 -1.27 -15.04
N TYR A 127 -1.27 -0.29 -14.33
CA TYR A 127 -2.25 -0.57 -13.29
C TYR A 127 -3.46 -1.30 -13.89
N ARG A 128 -3.87 -2.38 -13.22
CA ARG A 128 -5.12 -3.08 -13.49
C ARG A 128 -5.93 -3.03 -12.21
N GLU A 129 -7.17 -2.56 -12.30
CA GLU A 129 -8.03 -2.56 -11.13
C GLU A 129 -8.24 -4.01 -10.66
N PRO A 130 -8.01 -4.32 -9.37
CA PRO A 130 -8.18 -5.68 -8.88
C PRO A 130 -9.63 -6.11 -9.08
N ALA A 131 -9.85 -7.14 -9.89
CA ALA A 131 -11.16 -7.76 -10.02
C ALA A 131 -11.65 -8.16 -8.62
N ALA A 132 -12.90 -7.83 -8.30
CA ALA A 132 -13.53 -8.40 -7.12
C ALA A 132 -13.49 -9.92 -7.30
N LEU A 133 -12.87 -10.63 -6.35
CA LEU A 133 -13.01 -12.09 -6.28
C LEU A 133 -14.50 -12.34 -6.08
N THR A 134 -15.18 -12.79 -7.15
CA THR A 134 -16.51 -13.37 -7.07
C THR A 134 -16.37 -14.59 -6.18
N ALA A 135 -17.01 -14.54 -5.01
CA ALA A 135 -17.12 -15.67 -4.11
C ALA A 135 -18.04 -16.75 -4.71
#